data_AF-A0A2P8FLB7-F1
#
_entry.id   AF-A0A2P8FLB7-F1
#
_cell.length_a   1.000
_cell.length_b   1.000
_cell.length_c   1.000
_cell.angle_alpha   90.00
_cell.angle_beta   90.00
_cell.angle_gamma   90.00
#
_symmetry.space_group_name_H-M   'P 1'
#
loop_
_entity.id
_entity.type
_entity.pdbx_description
1 polymer ?
#
loop_
_entity_poly.entity_id
_entity_poly.type
_entity_poly.pdbx_seq_one_letter_code
_entity_poly.pdbx_strand_id
1 'polypeptide(L)'
;MRGAFGADAFGIAPRAAITAEAAFGYLKKSYWNVQAGLGIITSAHFRSPTGLAALTHCFVLNPYKRRSCVPQPGSYLVESYFEAGLGGFLVDRYDNGIYYDRNKQRLLTPSGVAGFRFHIVSRKWIYMLKLRYTPPLLHNALASHAGVGVGVGWR
;
A
#
# COMPACT_ATOMS: atom_id res chain seq x y z
N MET A 1 -9.20 10.47 -9.23
CA MET A 1 -8.34 9.35 -9.67
C MET A 1 -9.25 8.15 -9.86
N ARG A 2 -9.32 7.60 -11.08
CA ARG A 2 -10.17 6.43 -11.40
C ARG A 2 -9.51 5.11 -11.04
N GLY A 3 -8.18 5.05 -11.12
CA GLY A 3 -7.37 3.91 -10.71
C GLY A 3 -5.88 4.22 -10.80
N ALA A 4 -5.06 3.37 -10.16
CA ALA A 4 -3.61 3.32 -10.35
C ALA A 4 -3.11 1.90 -10.29
N PHE A 5 -1.94 1.71 -10.89
CA PHE A 5 -1.12 0.52 -10.71
C PHE A 5 0.25 0.95 -10.20
N GLY A 6 0.89 0.08 -9.42
CA GLY A 6 2.19 0.37 -8.86
C GLY A 6 2.94 -0.87 -8.44
N ALA A 7 4.16 -0.65 -7.99
CA ALA A 7 5.01 -1.65 -7.39
C ALA A 7 5.42 -1.16 -5.99
N ASP A 8 5.25 -2.03 -5.00
CA ASP A 8 5.68 -1.81 -3.63
C ASP A 8 6.87 -2.72 -3.35
N ALA A 9 7.95 -2.16 -2.81
CA ALA A 9 9.07 -2.90 -2.24
C ALA A 9 8.90 -2.87 -0.72
N PHE A 10 8.79 -4.06 -0.12
CA PHE A 10 8.51 -4.26 1.31
C PHE A 10 7.19 -3.57 1.76
N GLY A 11 6.96 -3.50 3.07
CA GLY A 11 5.76 -2.94 3.67
C GLY A 11 4.69 -4.00 3.89
N ILE A 12 3.57 -3.92 3.16
CA ILE A 12 2.47 -4.89 3.26
C ILE A 12 2.91 -6.24 2.70
N ALA A 13 3.62 -6.24 1.57
CA ALA A 13 4.27 -7.45 1.06
C ALA A 13 5.65 -7.63 1.71
N PRO A 14 6.07 -8.87 2.02
CA PRO A 14 7.37 -9.13 2.63
C PRO A 14 8.60 -8.70 1.83
N ARG A 15 8.50 -8.70 0.49
CA ARG A 15 9.64 -8.40 -0.41
C ARG A 15 9.27 -7.40 -1.49
N ALA A 16 8.40 -7.80 -2.40
CA ALA A 16 7.95 -6.94 -3.49
C ALA A 16 6.53 -7.33 -3.88
N ALA A 17 5.76 -6.38 -4.41
CA ALA A 17 4.43 -6.63 -4.93
C ALA A 17 4.04 -5.68 -6.05
N ILE A 18 3.20 -6.19 -6.95
CA ILE A 18 2.47 -5.37 -7.92
C ILE A 18 1.09 -5.13 -7.33
N THR A 19 0.67 -3.87 -7.31
CA THR A 19 -0.57 -3.46 -6.65
C THR A 19 -1.42 -2.60 -7.58
N ALA A 20 -2.72 -2.77 -7.46
CA ALA A 20 -3.74 -1.91 -8.04
C ALA A 20 -4.40 -1.12 -6.91
N GLU A 21 -4.71 0.15 -7.17
CA GLU A 21 -5.31 1.05 -6.22
C GLU A 21 -6.49 1.81 -6.80
N ALA A 22 -7.51 2.01 -5.97
CA ALA A 22 -8.67 2.84 -6.29
C ALA A 22 -9.01 3.74 -5.11
N ALA A 23 -9.14 5.03 -5.40
CA ALA A 23 -9.58 6.03 -4.45
C ALA A 23 -11.10 6.26 -4.56
N PHE A 24 -11.79 6.26 -3.43
CA PHE A 24 -13.23 6.41 -3.31
C PHE A 24 -13.58 7.21 -2.05
N GLY A 25 -14.87 7.51 -1.85
CA GLY A 25 -15.33 8.18 -0.62
C GLY A 25 -14.61 9.51 -0.38
N TYR A 26 -14.53 10.36 -1.41
CA TYR A 26 -13.83 11.64 -1.33
C TYR A 26 -14.55 12.59 -0.36
N LEU A 27 -13.82 13.05 0.66
CA LEU A 27 -14.28 13.96 1.70
C LEU A 27 -13.50 15.28 1.65
N LYS A 28 -13.92 16.23 2.49
CA LYS A 28 -13.22 17.51 2.65
C LYS A 28 -11.82 17.26 3.25
N LYS A 29 -10.77 17.39 2.43
CA LYS A 29 -9.35 17.16 2.79
C LYS A 29 -8.95 15.70 3.04
N SER A 30 -9.75 14.73 2.63
CA SER A 30 -9.35 13.33 2.72
C SER A 30 -10.07 12.46 1.69
N TYR A 31 -9.60 11.23 1.54
CA TYR A 31 -10.26 10.21 0.74
C TYR A 31 -9.92 8.82 1.26
N TRP A 32 -10.76 7.84 0.91
CA TRP A 32 -10.47 6.43 1.17
C TRP A 32 -9.80 5.80 -0.04
N ASN A 33 -8.86 4.90 0.22
CA ASN A 33 -8.10 4.20 -0.80
C ASN A 33 -8.14 2.70 -0.51
N VAL A 34 -8.51 1.91 -1.51
CA VAL A 34 -8.36 0.46 -1.49
C VAL A 34 -7.19 0.09 -2.37
N GLN A 35 -6.35 -0.79 -1.87
CA GLN A 35 -5.23 -1.39 -2.58
C GLN A 35 -5.36 -2.91 -2.52
N ALA A 36 -5.10 -3.57 -3.64
CA ALA A 36 -4.99 -5.02 -3.70
C ALA A 36 -3.82 -5.39 -4.63
N GLY A 37 -3.18 -6.52 -4.41
CA GLY A 37 -2.03 -6.90 -5.21
C GLY A 37 -1.54 -8.32 -5.00
N LEU A 38 -0.52 -8.64 -5.79
CA LEU A 38 0.22 -9.89 -5.71
C LEU A 38 1.68 -9.57 -5.38
N GLY A 39 2.10 -10.07 -4.23
CA GLY A 39 3.46 -10.04 -3.75
C GLY A 39 4.22 -11.31 -4.05
N ILE A 40 5.52 -11.24 -3.82
CA ILE A 40 6.43 -12.36 -3.88
C ILE A 40 7.03 -12.52 -2.49
N ILE A 41 7.10 -13.75 -2.00
CA ILE A 41 7.94 -14.12 -0.85
C ILE A 41 9.10 -14.97 -1.34
N THR A 42 10.29 -14.75 -0.77
CA THR A 42 11.46 -15.59 -1.00
C THR A 42 12.03 -16.02 0.35
N SER A 43 11.89 -17.29 0.68
CA SER A 43 12.65 -17.95 1.75
C SER A 43 13.62 -18.97 1.15
N ALA A 44 14.59 -19.45 1.92
CA ALA A 44 15.57 -20.44 1.45
C ALA A 44 14.93 -21.74 0.92
N HIS A 45 13.67 -22.01 1.27
CA HIS A 45 12.97 -23.24 0.93
C HIS A 45 11.67 -23.03 0.15
N PHE A 46 11.27 -21.78 -0.14
CA PHE A 46 9.98 -21.51 -0.76
C PHE A 46 9.89 -20.15 -1.47
N ARG A 47 9.27 -20.16 -2.66
CA ARG A 47 8.94 -18.97 -3.45
C ARG A 47 7.48 -19.05 -3.90
N SER A 48 6.61 -18.28 -3.26
CA SER A 48 5.19 -18.22 -3.60
C SER A 48 4.68 -16.83 -3.90
N PRO A 49 3.61 -16.74 -4.72
CA PRO A 49 2.81 -15.54 -4.79
C PRO A 49 2.05 -15.34 -3.47
N THR A 50 1.98 -14.10 -3.02
CA THR A 50 1.20 -13.72 -1.84
C THR A 50 0.17 -12.68 -2.16
N GLY A 51 -1.10 -12.95 -1.85
CA GLY A 51 -2.14 -11.94 -1.98
C GLY A 51 -1.94 -10.84 -0.95
N LEU A 52 -2.16 -9.58 -1.33
CA LEU A 52 -2.21 -8.49 -0.37
C LEU A 52 -3.43 -7.62 -0.61
N ALA A 53 -3.94 -7.04 0.48
CA ALA A 53 -4.98 -6.04 0.45
C ALA A 53 -4.76 -5.01 1.55
N ALA A 54 -5.13 -3.76 1.27
CA ALA A 54 -5.13 -2.69 2.26
C ALA A 54 -6.28 -1.71 2.01
N LEU A 55 -6.82 -1.20 3.10
CA LEU A 55 -7.78 -0.11 3.15
C LEU A 55 -7.16 1.02 3.95
N THR A 56 -6.92 2.15 3.29
CA THR A 56 -6.26 3.29 3.91
C THR A 56 -7.07 4.57 3.75
N HIS A 57 -7.03 5.41 4.78
CA HIS A 57 -7.56 6.75 4.77
C HIS A 57 -6.41 7.74 4.56
N CYS A 58 -6.53 8.53 3.50
CA CYS A 58 -5.52 9.48 3.06
C CYS A 58 -5.96 10.90 3.44
N PHE A 59 -5.27 11.53 4.37
CA PHE A 59 -5.46 12.92 4.76
C PHE A 59 -4.54 13.84 3.97
N VAL A 60 -5.09 14.92 3.39
CA VAL A 60 -4.31 15.92 2.66
C VAL A 60 -3.44 16.71 3.64
N LEU A 61 -2.12 16.69 3.44
CA LEU A 61 -1.16 17.49 4.20
C LEU A 61 -0.80 18.82 3.51
N ASN A 62 -1.35 19.07 2.32
CA ASN A 62 -0.89 20.14 1.44
C ASN A 62 -1.15 21.55 2.04
N PRO A 63 -0.11 22.36 2.33
CA PRO A 63 -0.27 23.68 2.96
C PRO A 63 -0.77 24.77 1.99
N TYR A 64 -0.62 24.58 0.67
CA TYR A 64 -0.80 25.62 -0.34
C TYR A 64 -2.25 25.83 -0.84
N LYS A 65 -3.18 24.90 -0.56
CA LYS A 65 -4.60 25.06 -0.91
C LYS A 65 -5.51 24.70 0.26
N ARG A 66 -5.57 25.59 1.26
CA ARG A 66 -6.54 25.47 2.39
C ARG A 66 -8.01 25.55 1.95
N ARG A 67 -8.31 26.14 0.77
CA ARG A 67 -9.68 26.38 0.27
C ARG A 67 -10.20 25.33 -0.71
N SER A 68 -9.37 24.71 -1.55
CA SER A 68 -9.82 23.58 -2.38
C SER A 68 -9.67 22.27 -1.61
N CYS A 69 -10.69 21.92 -0.83
CA CYS A 69 -10.70 20.69 -0.04
C CYS A 69 -11.13 19.45 -0.84
N VAL A 70 -11.25 19.58 -2.16
CA VAL A 70 -11.48 18.44 -3.06
C VAL A 70 -10.11 18.00 -3.54
N PRO A 71 -9.73 16.72 -3.42
CA PRO A 71 -8.58 16.14 -4.11
C PRO A 71 -8.89 16.13 -5.62
N GLN A 72 -8.85 17.32 -6.19
CA GLN A 72 -8.96 17.57 -7.61
C GLN A 72 -7.52 17.67 -8.10
N PRO A 73 -7.06 16.70 -8.90
CA PRO A 73 -5.75 16.82 -9.51
C PRO A 73 -5.78 18.11 -10.33
N GLY A 74 -5.09 19.16 -9.85
CA GLY A 74 -4.81 20.36 -10.64
C GLY A 74 -3.61 20.07 -11.54
N SER A 75 -3.51 20.71 -12.70
CA SER A 75 -2.36 20.50 -13.58
C SER A 75 -1.07 20.97 -12.90
N TYR A 76 -0.03 20.13 -12.91
CA TYR A 76 1.33 20.44 -12.42
C TYR A 76 1.40 20.80 -10.94
N LEU A 77 0.82 19.95 -10.09
CA LEU A 77 0.85 20.14 -8.63
C LEU A 77 1.46 18.93 -7.93
N VAL A 78 2.19 19.22 -6.85
CA VAL A 78 2.62 18.23 -5.86
C VAL A 78 1.58 18.20 -4.75
N GLU A 79 1.08 17.01 -4.45
CA GLU A 79 0.14 16.78 -3.35
C GLU A 79 0.73 15.77 -2.37
N SER A 80 0.81 16.16 -1.11
CA SER A 80 1.28 15.30 -0.02
C SER A 80 0.11 14.83 0.83
N TYR A 81 0.13 13.56 1.19
CA TYR A 81 -0.91 12.91 1.98
C TYR A 81 -0.30 12.12 3.13
N PHE A 82 -0.97 12.12 4.27
CA PHE A 82 -0.75 11.15 5.33
C PHE A 82 -1.71 9.98 5.12
N GLU A 83 -1.19 8.78 5.04
CA GLU A 83 -1.93 7.54 4.85
C GLU A 83 -1.99 6.79 6.18
N ALA A 84 -3.17 6.37 6.62
CA ALA A 84 -3.33 5.50 7.78
C ALA A 84 -4.48 4.51 7.58
N GLY A 85 -4.32 3.26 8.03
CA GLY A 85 -5.37 2.26 7.90
C GLY A 85 -4.90 0.86 8.25
N LEU A 86 -5.54 -0.13 7.62
CA LEU A 86 -5.31 -1.54 7.87
C LEU A 86 -5.03 -2.25 6.55
N GLY A 87 -4.18 -3.24 6.60
CA GLY A 87 -3.94 -4.14 5.48
C GLY A 87 -3.49 -5.50 5.95
N GLY A 88 -3.01 -6.28 5.02
CA GLY A 88 -2.43 -7.57 5.33
C GLY A 88 -2.02 -8.31 4.08
N PHE A 89 -1.29 -9.39 4.30
CA PHE A 89 -0.91 -10.31 3.26
C PHE A 89 -1.32 -11.74 3.62
N LEU A 90 -1.59 -12.51 2.57
CA LEU A 90 -1.95 -13.90 2.57
C LEU A 90 -0.83 -14.68 1.91
N VAL A 91 -0.27 -15.65 2.64
CA VAL A 91 0.71 -16.61 2.12
C VAL A 91 -0.04 -17.74 1.43
N ASP A 92 0.58 -18.35 0.41
CA ASP A 92 0.02 -19.53 -0.25
C ASP A 92 -0.12 -20.71 0.74
N ARG A 93 -1.24 -21.44 0.65
CA ARG A 93 -1.52 -22.60 1.52
C ARG A 93 -0.59 -23.77 1.26
N TYR A 94 0.02 -23.83 0.08
CA TYR A 94 0.97 -24.87 -0.30
C TYR A 94 2.41 -24.57 0.17
N ASP A 95 2.61 -23.54 1.00
CA ASP A 95 3.87 -23.30 1.68
C ASP A 95 4.12 -24.37 2.75
N ASN A 96 5.08 -25.26 2.49
CA ASN A 96 5.53 -26.25 3.46
C ASN A 96 6.07 -25.58 4.75
N GLY A 97 6.48 -24.31 4.69
CA GLY A 97 6.88 -23.52 5.85
C GLY A 97 5.75 -23.27 6.85
N ILE A 98 4.48 -23.36 6.45
CA ILE A 98 3.33 -23.24 7.36
C ILE A 98 3.25 -24.45 8.31
N TYR A 99 3.65 -25.63 7.85
CA TYR A 99 3.51 -26.90 8.58
C TYR A 99 4.82 -27.40 9.20
N TYR A 100 5.96 -27.11 8.58
CA TYR A 100 7.26 -27.70 8.95
C TYR A 100 8.30 -26.69 9.45
N ASP A 101 8.10 -25.38 9.24
CA ASP A 101 9.04 -24.38 9.74
C ASP A 101 8.80 -24.09 11.22
N ARG A 102 9.88 -23.98 12.02
CA ARG A 102 9.80 -23.68 13.47
C ARG A 102 9.16 -22.32 13.74
N ASN A 103 9.11 -21.45 12.73
CA ASN A 103 8.72 -20.04 12.84
C ASN A 103 7.22 -19.74 12.90
N LYS A 104 6.32 -20.73 13.05
CA LYS A 104 4.86 -20.50 13.20
C LYS A 104 4.31 -19.49 12.17
N GLN A 105 4.71 -19.63 10.91
CA GLN A 105 4.26 -18.74 9.84
C GLN A 105 2.74 -18.81 9.72
N ARG A 106 2.08 -17.65 9.62
CA ARG A 106 0.61 -17.57 9.52
C ARG A 106 0.18 -17.41 8.08
N LEU A 107 -0.91 -18.06 7.73
CA LEU A 107 -1.54 -17.94 6.41
C LEU A 107 -1.99 -16.50 6.13
N LEU A 108 -2.56 -15.82 7.14
CA LEU A 108 -2.99 -14.44 7.07
C LEU A 108 -2.24 -13.61 8.11
N THR A 109 -1.67 -12.50 7.67
CA THR A 109 -0.99 -11.53 8.54
C THR A 109 -1.67 -10.17 8.40
N PRO A 110 -2.54 -9.80 9.35
CA PRO A 110 -3.07 -8.46 9.41
C PRO A 110 -1.99 -7.49 9.91
N SER A 111 -1.95 -6.30 9.33
CA SER A 111 -0.98 -5.26 9.62
C SER A 111 -1.66 -3.90 9.70
N GLY A 112 -1.17 -3.05 10.59
CA GLY A 112 -1.45 -1.62 10.50
C GLY A 112 -0.73 -1.04 9.28
N VAL A 113 -1.23 0.06 8.73
CA VAL A 113 -0.55 0.83 7.69
C VAL A 113 -0.54 2.29 8.14
N ALA A 114 0.63 2.91 8.16
CA ALA A 114 0.78 4.34 8.34
C ALA A 114 1.89 4.85 7.43
N GLY A 115 1.78 6.04 6.86
CA GLY A 115 2.79 6.49 5.92
C GLY A 115 2.54 7.84 5.29
N PHE A 116 3.45 8.21 4.39
CA PHE A 116 3.35 9.40 3.56
C PHE A 116 3.22 9.00 2.10
N ARG A 117 2.34 9.71 1.39
CA ARG A 117 2.12 9.53 -0.03
C ARG A 117 2.26 10.86 -0.75
N PHE A 118 3.13 10.89 -1.75
CA PHE A 118 3.40 12.05 -2.58
C PHE A 118 2.87 11.79 -3.97
N HIS A 119 2.03 12.69 -4.48
CA HIS A 119 1.51 12.64 -5.83
C HIS A 119 2.12 13.78 -6.63
N ILE A 120 2.67 13.47 -7.80
CA ILE A 120 3.03 14.44 -8.82
C ILE A 120 1.95 14.35 -9.89
N VAL A 121 1.10 15.38 -9.94
CA VAL A 121 -0.06 15.43 -10.82
C VAL A 121 0.30 16.13 -12.13
N SER A 122 0.27 15.37 -13.22
CA SER A 122 0.37 15.88 -14.59
C SER A 122 -1.04 16.02 -15.23
N ARG A 123 -1.10 16.40 -16.51
CA ARG A 123 -2.37 16.58 -17.25
C ARG A 123 -3.16 15.27 -17.37
N LYS A 124 -2.48 14.16 -17.63
CA LYS A 124 -3.09 12.83 -17.85
C LYS A 124 -2.78 11.83 -16.74
N TRP A 125 -1.59 11.94 -16.14
CA TRP A 125 -1.03 10.96 -15.21
C TRP A 125 -0.84 11.54 -13.82
N ILE A 126 -0.88 10.67 -12.82
CA ILE A 126 -0.57 10.95 -11.43
C ILE A 126 0.54 9.98 -11.03
N TYR A 127 1.75 10.49 -10.83
CA TYR A 127 2.87 9.68 -10.34
C TYR A 127 2.83 9.67 -8.82
N MET A 128 3.03 8.51 -8.21
CA MET A 128 2.85 8.30 -6.78
C MET A 128 4.12 7.73 -6.19
N LEU A 129 4.56 8.31 -5.09
CA LEU A 129 5.59 7.76 -4.22
C LEU A 129 4.95 7.52 -2.84
N LYS A 130 5.18 6.35 -2.26
CA LYS A 130 4.64 5.94 -0.96
C LYS A 130 5.78 5.55 -0.06
N LEU A 131 5.79 6.06 1.16
CA LEU A 131 6.68 5.67 2.24
C LEU A 131 5.79 5.14 3.36
N ARG A 132 5.86 3.84 3.66
CA ARG A 132 4.93 3.18 4.58
C ARG A 132 5.67 2.49 5.70
N TYR A 133 5.08 2.58 6.88
CA TYR A 133 5.33 1.78 8.06
C TYR A 133 4.14 0.84 8.25
N THR A 134 4.42 -0.46 8.34
CA THR A 134 3.42 -1.52 8.30
C THR A 134 3.61 -2.52 9.44
N PRO A 135 3.37 -2.12 10.69
CA PRO A 135 3.58 -3.00 11.82
C PRO A 135 2.59 -4.18 11.75
N PRO A 136 3.07 -5.44 11.82
CA PRO A 136 2.17 -6.59 11.88
C PRO A 136 1.39 -6.58 13.21
N LEU A 137 0.07 -6.77 13.14
CA LEU A 137 -0.78 -6.86 14.33
C LEU A 137 -0.63 -8.22 15.03
N LEU A 138 -0.17 -9.22 14.28
CA LEU A 138 0.13 -10.56 14.77
C LEU A 138 1.55 -10.93 14.33
N HIS A 139 2.35 -11.44 15.26
CA HIS A 139 3.73 -11.80 14.96
C HIS A 139 3.82 -12.77 13.79
N ASN A 140 4.62 -12.40 12.78
CA ASN A 140 4.99 -13.24 11.64
C ASN A 140 6.43 -12.89 11.23
N ALA A 141 7.28 -13.91 11.11
CA ALA A 141 8.68 -13.76 10.71
C ALA A 141 8.86 -13.16 9.30
N LEU A 142 7.84 -13.29 8.43
CA LEU A 142 7.86 -12.77 7.07
C LEU A 142 7.41 -11.30 6.98
N ALA A 143 6.86 -10.73 8.04
CA ALA A 143 6.32 -9.37 7.99
C ALA A 143 7.43 -8.33 7.85
N SER A 144 7.28 -7.42 6.88
CA SER A 144 8.10 -6.20 6.84
C SER A 144 7.44 -5.10 7.66
N HIS A 145 8.26 -4.30 8.34
CA HIS A 145 7.81 -3.17 9.14
C HIS A 145 7.80 -1.87 8.34
N ALA A 146 8.51 -1.79 7.23
CA ALA A 146 8.57 -0.59 6.40
C ALA A 146 8.67 -0.96 4.91
N GLY A 147 8.22 -0.05 4.05
CA GLY A 147 8.25 -0.24 2.61
C GLY A 147 8.16 1.06 1.83
N VAL A 148 8.60 0.99 0.59
CA VAL A 148 8.55 2.08 -0.37
C VAL A 148 7.81 1.61 -1.61
N GLY A 149 6.88 2.42 -2.10
CA GLY A 149 6.07 2.11 -3.27
C GLY A 149 6.09 3.21 -4.30
N VAL A 150 6.06 2.82 -5.57
CA VAL A 150 5.88 3.73 -6.69
C VAL A 150 4.66 3.33 -7.50
N GLY A 151 3.92 4.30 -8.01
CA GLY A 151 2.70 4.02 -8.79
C GLY A 151 2.40 5.08 -9.83
N VAL A 152 1.60 4.68 -10.80
CA VAL A 152 1.07 5.56 -11.84
C VAL A 152 -0.44 5.39 -11.87
N GLY A 153 -1.14 6.49 -11.65
CA GLY A 153 -2.58 6.60 -11.75
C GLY A 153 -3.01 7.49 -12.89
N TRP A 154 -4.28 7.39 -13.25
CA TRP A 154 -4.92 8.25 -14.25
C TRP A 154 -6.14 8.95 -13.66
N ARG A 155 -6.51 10.06 -14.30
CA ARG A 155 -7.70 10.84 -13.94
C ARG A 155 -8.98 10.09 -14.26
#